data_AF-A0A432JN03-F1
#
_entry.id   AF-A0A432JN03-F1
#
_cell.length_a   1.000
_cell.length_b   1.000
_cell.length_c   1.000
_cell.angle_alpha   90.00
_cell.angle_beta   90.00
_cell.angle_gamma   90.00
#
_symmetry.space_group_name_H-M   'P 1'
#
loop_
_entity.id
_entity.type
_entity.pdbx_description
1 polymer ?
#
loop_
_entity_poly.entity_id
_entity_poly.type
_entity_poly.pdbx_seq_one_letter_code
_entity_poly.pdbx_strand_id
1 'polypeptide(L)'
;GDGAAPATEHAVSVLADRGVDISTHRSRGLSAAMVGEADLIVAMTRVHASAVAALDQATRSRTFLVGEVVRLGGTIGVAAGTSLRDWVVRLDSARGGHMTTGRLADEIPDPYGQARTAYEDLADRLTGTCEALTRMLEPAG
;
A
#
# COMPACT_ATOMS: atom_id res chain seq x y z
N GLY A 1 -9.78 23.16 -11.91
CA GLY A 1 -8.43 23.58 -11.51
C GLY A 1 -7.83 22.39 -10.85
N ASP A 2 -7.19 21.52 -11.61
CA ASP A 2 -7.41 20.09 -11.44
C ASP A 2 -6.55 19.44 -10.34
N GLY A 3 -6.09 20.23 -9.37
CA GLY A 3 -5.57 19.80 -8.05
C GLY A 3 -4.40 18.81 -8.04
N ALA A 4 -3.92 18.40 -9.22
CA ALA A 4 -3.00 17.30 -9.40
C ALA A 4 -1.55 17.81 -9.26
N ALA A 5 -0.93 17.49 -8.14
CA ALA A 5 0.46 17.79 -7.88
C ALA A 5 1.36 16.74 -8.55
N PRO A 6 2.52 17.14 -9.10
CA PRO A 6 3.53 16.18 -9.53
C PRO A 6 4.13 15.45 -8.32
N ALA A 7 4.82 14.33 -8.58
CA ALA A 7 5.70 13.74 -7.58
C ALA A 7 6.79 14.74 -7.17
N THR A 8 7.21 14.70 -5.91
CA THR A 8 8.30 15.55 -5.41
C THR A 8 9.62 15.27 -6.15
N GLU A 9 10.45 16.29 -6.35
CA GLU A 9 11.73 16.16 -7.07
C GLU A 9 12.65 15.09 -6.47
N HIS A 10 12.71 14.98 -5.14
CA HIS A 10 13.47 13.92 -4.47
C HIS A 10 12.96 12.52 -4.82
N ALA A 11 11.65 12.28 -4.77
CA ALA A 11 11.08 10.99 -5.18
C ALA A 11 11.39 10.65 -6.64
N VAL A 12 11.26 11.62 -7.56
CA VAL A 12 11.58 11.43 -8.98
C VAL A 12 13.05 11.05 -9.15
N SER A 13 13.96 11.81 -8.54
CA SER A 13 15.40 11.56 -8.69
C SER A 13 15.84 10.25 -8.05
N VAL A 14 15.36 9.91 -6.86
CA VAL A 14 15.72 8.68 -6.14
C VAL A 14 15.25 7.43 -6.88
N LEU A 15 14.05 7.47 -7.48
CA LEU A 15 13.55 6.36 -8.28
C LEU A 15 14.18 6.30 -9.67
N ALA A 16 14.53 7.44 -10.27
CA ALA A 16 15.27 7.47 -11.54
C ALA A 16 16.65 6.80 -11.42
N ASP A 17 17.37 7.02 -10.30
CA ASP A 17 18.64 6.32 -10.00
C ASP A 17 18.47 4.80 -9.90
N ARG A 18 17.24 4.33 -9.63
CA ARG A 18 16.84 2.92 -9.55
C ARG A 18 16.18 2.42 -10.85
N GLY A 19 16.20 3.21 -11.91
CA GLY A 19 15.64 2.86 -13.22
C GLY A 19 14.11 2.96 -13.32
N VAL A 20 13.45 3.65 -12.38
CA VAL A 20 11.98 3.83 -12.34
C VAL A 20 11.64 5.29 -12.58
N ASP A 21 10.95 5.60 -13.69
CA ASP A 21 10.50 6.96 -14.00
C ASP A 21 9.07 7.21 -13.46
N ILE A 22 8.96 8.14 -12.50
CA ILE A 22 7.68 8.62 -11.95
C ILE A 22 7.42 10.10 -12.27
N SER A 23 8.17 10.71 -13.18
CA SER A 23 8.03 12.14 -13.53
C SER A 23 6.65 12.50 -14.11
N THR A 24 5.97 11.52 -14.70
CA THR A 24 4.62 11.65 -15.25
C THR A 24 3.52 11.45 -14.20
N HIS A 25 3.87 11.03 -12.97
CA HIS A 25 2.90 10.81 -11.90
C HIS A 25 2.17 12.11 -11.55
N ARG A 26 0.85 12.00 -11.33
CA ARG A 26 -0.01 13.09 -10.90
C ARG A 26 -0.88 12.61 -9.76
N SER A 27 -0.91 13.39 -8.67
CA SER A 27 -1.78 13.10 -7.55
C SER A 27 -3.24 13.15 -8.00
N ARG A 28 -4.07 12.32 -7.37
CA ARG A 28 -5.51 12.25 -7.62
C ARG A 28 -6.23 12.16 -6.29
N GLY A 29 -7.30 12.94 -6.15
CA GLY A 29 -8.18 12.86 -4.98
C GLY A 29 -8.80 11.46 -4.88
N LEU A 30 -8.75 10.88 -3.68
CA LEU A 30 -9.41 9.62 -3.39
C LEU A 30 -10.93 9.82 -3.44
N SER A 31 -11.65 8.95 -4.15
CA SER A 31 -13.11 9.02 -4.27
C SER A 31 -13.78 7.72 -3.84
N ALA A 32 -15.05 7.79 -3.45
CA ALA A 32 -15.85 6.62 -3.08
C ALA A 32 -15.92 5.57 -4.20
N ALA A 33 -15.96 5.99 -5.47
CA ALA A 33 -15.92 5.08 -6.60
C ALA A 33 -14.60 4.30 -6.66
N MET A 34 -13.45 4.99 -6.51
CA MET A 34 -12.13 4.34 -6.51
C MET A 34 -11.99 3.31 -5.39
N VAL A 35 -12.43 3.65 -4.18
CA VAL A 35 -12.39 2.69 -3.07
C VAL A 35 -13.44 1.61 -3.26
N GLY A 36 -14.62 1.88 -3.82
CA GLY A 36 -15.67 0.90 -4.09
C GLY A 36 -15.23 -0.22 -5.04
N GLU A 37 -14.47 0.11 -6.08
CA GLU A 37 -14.05 -0.80 -7.16
C GLU A 37 -12.86 -1.70 -6.81
N ALA A 38 -12.03 -1.32 -5.83
CA ALA A 38 -10.77 -2.03 -5.54
C ALA A 38 -10.99 -3.40 -4.87
N ASP A 39 -10.30 -4.46 -5.30
CA ASP A 39 -10.32 -5.74 -4.55
C ASP A 39 -9.42 -5.70 -3.30
N LEU A 40 -8.38 -4.86 -3.33
CA LEU A 40 -7.42 -4.63 -2.25
C LEU A 40 -7.01 -3.15 -2.25
N ILE A 41 -7.03 -2.54 -1.07
CA ILE A 41 -6.54 -1.18 -0.83
C ILE A 41 -5.33 -1.26 0.09
N VAL A 42 -4.18 -0.80 -0.39
CA VAL A 42 -2.93 -0.77 0.38
C VAL A 42 -2.63 0.66 0.79
N ALA A 43 -2.71 0.93 2.10
CA ALA A 43 -2.46 2.23 2.70
C ALA A 43 -1.04 2.31 3.29
N MET A 44 -0.39 3.48 3.21
CA MET A 44 0.93 3.65 3.83
C MET A 44 0.86 3.81 5.36
N THR A 45 -0.21 4.42 5.88
CA THR A 45 -0.38 4.74 7.30
C THR A 45 -1.82 4.51 7.75
N ARG A 46 -2.06 4.45 9.07
CA ARG A 46 -3.42 4.36 9.63
C ARG A 46 -4.26 5.58 9.28
N VAL A 47 -3.66 6.75 9.15
CA VAL A 47 -4.37 7.97 8.70
C VAL A 47 -4.93 7.77 7.29
N HIS A 48 -4.15 7.20 6.37
CA HIS A 48 -4.64 6.87 5.02
C HIS A 48 -5.78 5.84 5.06
N ALA A 49 -5.65 4.80 5.88
CA ALA A 49 -6.71 3.80 6.02
C ALA A 49 -7.99 4.38 6.66
N SER A 50 -7.86 5.31 7.61
CA SER A 50 -9.00 6.06 8.16
C SER A 50 -9.68 6.94 7.12
N ALA A 51 -8.92 7.56 6.22
CA ALA A 51 -9.49 8.34 5.11
C ALA A 51 -10.28 7.45 4.13
N VAL A 52 -9.80 6.24 3.86
CA VAL A 52 -10.54 5.22 3.08
C VAL A 52 -11.84 4.83 3.80
N ALA A 53 -11.77 4.51 5.09
CA ALA A 53 -12.94 4.11 5.87
C ALA A 53 -13.99 5.24 6.04
N ALA A 54 -13.56 6.50 5.97
CA ALA A 54 -14.46 7.65 5.97
C ALA A 54 -15.27 7.79 4.68
N LEU A 55 -14.78 7.26 3.55
CA LEU A 55 -15.52 7.22 2.28
C LEU A 55 -16.51 6.05 2.24
N ASP A 56 -16.08 4.87 2.70
CA ASP A 56 -16.94 3.69 2.81
C ASP A 56 -16.37 2.72 3.86
N GLN A 57 -17.11 2.52 4.96
CA GLN A 57 -16.70 1.62 6.04
C GLN A 57 -16.64 0.14 5.61
N ALA A 58 -17.40 -0.26 4.58
CA ALA A 58 -17.40 -1.63 4.09
C ALA A 58 -16.07 -2.03 3.44
N THR A 59 -15.26 -1.06 3.01
CA THR A 59 -13.92 -1.29 2.44
C THR A 59 -12.88 -1.77 3.47
N ARG A 60 -13.20 -1.72 4.77
CA ARG A 60 -12.25 -2.04 5.85
C ARG A 60 -11.67 -3.44 5.76
N SER A 61 -12.49 -4.45 5.42
CA SER A 61 -12.05 -5.84 5.29
C SER A 61 -11.08 -6.05 4.13
N ARG A 62 -10.98 -5.09 3.21
CA ARG A 62 -10.07 -5.08 2.07
C ARG A 62 -9.07 -3.93 2.08
N THR A 63 -8.96 -3.21 3.21
CA THR A 63 -7.99 -2.13 3.41
C THR A 63 -6.95 -2.55 4.41
N PHE A 64 -5.68 -2.56 4.03
CA PHE A 64 -4.57 -2.99 4.86
C PHE A 64 -3.43 -1.97 4.81
N LEU A 65 -2.63 -1.92 5.87
CA LEU A 65 -1.35 -1.22 5.78
C LEU A 65 -0.37 -2.02 4.93
N VAL A 66 0.51 -1.33 4.22
CA VAL A 66 1.54 -1.94 3.39
C VAL A 66 2.40 -2.97 4.14
N GLY A 67 2.86 -2.66 5.36
CA GLY A 67 3.57 -3.62 6.21
C GLY A 67 2.67 -4.73 6.77
N GLU A 68 1.39 -4.45 6.95
CA GLU A 68 0.39 -5.42 7.43
C GLU A 68 0.18 -6.52 6.40
N VAL A 69 0.11 -6.17 5.10
CA VAL A 69 -0.04 -7.15 4.01
C VAL A 69 1.16 -8.09 3.98
N VAL A 70 2.40 -7.56 4.05
CA VAL A 70 3.61 -8.40 4.06
C VAL A 70 3.64 -9.31 5.27
N ARG A 71 3.35 -8.78 6.46
CA ARG A 71 3.36 -9.55 7.70
C ARG A 71 2.31 -10.65 7.72
N LEU A 72 1.05 -10.34 7.38
CA LEU A 72 -0.04 -11.31 7.35
C LEU A 72 0.14 -12.31 6.21
N GLY A 73 0.55 -11.84 5.03
CA GLY A 73 0.88 -12.68 3.88
C GLY A 73 1.98 -13.70 4.17
N GLY A 74 3.00 -13.31 4.94
CA GLY A 74 4.02 -14.24 5.44
C GLY A 74 3.48 -15.35 6.36
N THR A 75 2.36 -15.08 7.06
CA THR A 75 1.69 -16.07 7.92
C THR A 75 0.72 -16.95 7.14
N ILE A 76 -0.12 -16.37 6.28
CA ILE A 76 -1.17 -17.10 5.57
C ILE A 76 -0.66 -17.80 4.31
N GLY A 77 0.52 -17.42 3.81
CA GLY A 77 1.11 -17.93 2.58
C GLY A 77 0.65 -17.19 1.32
N VAL A 78 1.25 -17.57 0.20
CA VAL A 78 1.00 -17.00 -1.14
C VAL A 78 -0.44 -17.23 -1.61
N ALA A 79 -0.91 -16.39 -2.51
CA ALA A 79 -2.22 -16.49 -3.15
C ALA A 79 -2.31 -17.59 -4.23
N ALA A 80 -1.24 -18.38 -4.44
CA ALA A 80 -1.13 -19.33 -5.55
C ALA A 80 -2.38 -20.21 -5.72
N GLY A 81 -3.00 -20.10 -6.90
CA GLY A 81 -4.21 -20.85 -7.27
C GLY A 81 -5.53 -20.31 -6.69
N THR A 82 -5.50 -19.20 -5.93
CA THR A 82 -6.68 -18.52 -5.40
C THR A 82 -6.86 -17.14 -6.01
N SER A 83 -8.09 -16.63 -6.06
CA SER A 83 -8.32 -15.26 -6.53
C SER A 83 -7.75 -14.25 -5.52
N LEU A 84 -7.39 -13.05 -5.99
CA LEU A 84 -6.96 -11.95 -5.12
C LEU A 84 -8.00 -11.69 -4.01
N ARG A 85 -9.29 -11.75 -4.36
CA ARG A 85 -10.40 -11.54 -3.42
C ARG A 85 -10.41 -12.59 -2.31
N ASP A 86 -10.22 -13.87 -2.63
CA ASP A 86 -10.17 -14.94 -1.63
C ASP A 86 -8.95 -14.80 -0.73
N TRP A 87 -7.81 -14.39 -1.30
CA TRP A 87 -6.60 -14.12 -0.52
C TRP A 87 -6.80 -12.93 0.44
N VAL A 88 -7.49 -11.88 0.00
CA VAL A 88 -7.85 -10.74 0.85
C VAL A 88 -8.79 -11.14 2.00
N VAL A 89 -9.75 -12.02 1.76
CA VAL A 89 -10.61 -12.58 2.83
C VAL A 89 -9.77 -13.35 3.87
N ARG A 90 -8.75 -14.09 3.42
CA ARG A 90 -7.81 -14.79 4.32
C ARG A 90 -6.94 -13.81 5.10
N LEU A 91 -6.47 -12.72 4.48
CA LEU A 91 -5.75 -11.65 5.17
C LEU A 91 -6.61 -11.04 6.29
N ASP A 92 -7.86 -10.70 5.99
CA ASP A 92 -8.77 -10.10 6.97
C ASP A 92 -9.08 -11.07 8.12
N SER A 93 -9.27 -12.36 7.80
CA SER A 93 -9.44 -13.40 8.82
C SER A 93 -8.21 -13.52 9.73
N ALA A 94 -7.00 -13.44 9.16
CA ALA A 94 -5.74 -13.50 9.91
C ALA A 94 -5.46 -12.26 10.76
N ARG A 95 -6.12 -11.13 10.48
CA ARG A 95 -6.08 -9.93 11.33
C ARG A 95 -6.68 -10.18 12.72
N GLY A 96 -7.56 -11.19 12.86
CA GLY A 96 -8.03 -11.67 14.16
C GLY A 96 -9.13 -10.82 14.81
N GLY A 97 -9.93 -10.10 14.02
CA GLY A 97 -11.21 -9.52 14.47
C GLY A 97 -11.14 -8.34 15.45
N HIS A 98 -9.96 -7.95 15.94
CA HIS A 98 -9.84 -6.71 16.70
C HIS A 98 -9.99 -5.50 15.77
N MET A 99 -10.75 -4.50 16.21
CA MET A 99 -11.07 -3.26 15.48
C MET A 99 -9.84 -2.33 15.28
N THR A 100 -8.64 -2.86 15.09
CA THR A 100 -7.42 -2.10 14.87
C THR A 100 -6.95 -2.26 13.42
N THR A 101 -6.79 -1.14 12.71
CA THR A 101 -6.12 -1.12 11.41
C THR A 101 -4.61 -1.29 11.60
N GLY A 102 -4.08 -2.47 11.31
CA GLY A 102 -2.65 -2.78 11.38
C GLY A 102 -1.97 -2.41 12.71
N ARG A 103 -0.63 -2.43 12.70
CA ARG A 103 0.23 -2.01 13.82
C ARG A 103 0.97 -0.72 13.46
N LEU A 104 1.48 0.02 14.45
CA LEU A 104 2.37 1.16 14.19
C LEU A 104 3.61 0.73 13.36
N ALA A 105 4.16 -0.45 13.63
CA ALA A 105 5.28 -1.00 12.87
C ALA A 105 4.94 -1.32 11.41
N ASP A 106 3.65 -1.45 11.08
CA ASP A 106 3.19 -1.72 9.71
C ASP A 106 3.10 -0.42 8.88
N GLU A 107 3.25 0.77 9.50
CA GLU A 107 3.22 2.06 8.81
C GLU A 107 4.55 2.38 8.12
N ILE A 108 4.42 3.01 6.95
CA ILE A 108 5.51 3.65 6.22
C ILE A 108 5.26 5.17 6.26
N PRO A 109 6.09 5.95 6.96
CA PRO A 109 5.92 7.40 7.07
C PRO A 109 6.24 8.12 5.75
N ASP A 110 5.61 9.27 5.55
CA ASP A 110 5.84 10.13 4.39
C ASP A 110 7.15 10.94 4.57
N PRO A 111 8.11 10.89 3.62
CA PRO A 111 9.35 11.66 3.68
C PRO A 111 9.17 13.11 3.21
N TYR A 112 7.95 13.58 2.95
CA TYR A 112 7.70 14.93 2.47
C TYR A 112 8.41 16.01 3.32
N GLY A 113 9.20 16.86 2.65
CA GLY A 113 9.98 17.92 3.29
C GLY A 113 11.25 17.45 4.01
N GLN A 114 11.55 16.15 3.99
CA GLN A 114 12.80 15.61 4.52
C GLN A 114 13.92 15.65 3.47
N ALA A 115 15.15 15.39 3.93
CA ALA A 115 16.31 15.27 3.07
C ALA A 115 16.20 14.08 2.10
N ARG A 116 16.95 14.12 1.00
CA ARG A 116 17.03 13.04 0.01
C ARG A 116 17.26 11.65 0.62
N THR A 117 18.09 11.54 1.66
CA THR A 117 18.37 10.27 2.34
C THR A 117 17.11 9.60 2.90
N ALA A 118 16.13 10.38 3.39
CA ALA A 118 14.86 9.84 3.85
C ALA A 118 14.02 9.26 2.70
N TYR A 119 14.13 9.83 1.49
CA TYR A 119 13.51 9.27 0.29
C TYR A 119 14.21 7.99 -0.18
N GLU A 120 15.53 7.91 -0.04
CA GLU A 120 16.30 6.70 -0.33
C GLU A 120 15.93 5.56 0.61
N ASP A 121 15.88 5.82 1.93
CA ASP A 121 15.44 4.85 2.93
C ASP A 121 13.99 4.37 2.67
N LEU A 122 13.10 5.30 2.30
CA LEU A 122 11.74 4.97 1.90
C LEU A 122 11.73 4.05 0.66
N ALA A 123 12.50 4.41 -0.37
CA ALA A 123 12.55 3.66 -1.62
C ALA A 123 13.03 2.22 -1.37
N ASP A 124 14.06 2.02 -0.54
CA ASP A 124 14.57 0.69 -0.21
C ASP A 124 13.51 -0.15 0.55
N ARG A 125 12.81 0.48 1.50
CA ARG A 125 11.71 -0.17 2.23
C ARG A 125 10.54 -0.56 1.32
N LEU A 126 10.17 0.33 0.39
CA LEU A 126 9.09 0.07 -0.57
C LEU A 126 9.48 -1.00 -1.57
N THR A 127 10.71 -1.01 -2.08
CA THR A 127 11.21 -2.07 -2.97
C THR A 127 11.06 -3.44 -2.32
N GLY A 128 11.58 -3.63 -1.11
CA GLY A 128 11.46 -4.92 -0.41
C GLY A 128 10.01 -5.33 -0.15
N THR A 129 9.13 -4.35 0.08
CA THR A 129 7.69 -4.61 0.26
C THR A 129 7.02 -5.00 -1.05
N CYS A 130 7.29 -4.29 -2.15
CA CYS A 130 6.77 -4.59 -3.47
C CYS A 130 7.23 -5.99 -3.93
N GLU A 131 8.50 -6.34 -3.74
CA GLU A 131 9.02 -7.68 -4.05
C GLU A 131 8.33 -8.79 -3.23
N ALA A 132 8.04 -8.53 -1.95
CA ALA A 132 7.28 -9.46 -1.12
C ALA A 132 5.84 -9.62 -1.62
N LEU A 133 5.18 -8.51 -1.96
CA LEU A 133 3.83 -8.52 -2.51
C LEU A 133 3.77 -9.26 -3.86
N THR A 134 4.69 -8.99 -4.77
CA THR A 134 4.78 -9.69 -6.05
C THR A 134 4.91 -11.19 -5.81
N ARG A 135 5.83 -11.64 -4.95
CA ARG A 135 5.98 -13.07 -4.62
C ARG A 135 4.72 -13.69 -4.00
N MET A 136 3.91 -12.91 -3.29
CA MET A 136 2.65 -13.38 -2.70
C MET A 136 1.52 -13.47 -3.73
N LEU A 137 1.52 -12.63 -4.75
CA LEU A 137 0.44 -12.52 -5.73
C LEU A 137 0.70 -13.33 -7.01
N GLU A 138 1.96 -13.60 -7.36
CA GLU A 138 2.29 -14.45 -8.50
C GLU A 138 1.81 -15.90 -8.24
N PRO A 139 1.17 -16.55 -9.22
CA PRO A 139 0.90 -17.98 -9.14
C PRO A 139 2.24 -18.72 -9.03
N ALA A 140 2.33 -19.69 -8.12
CA ALA A 140 3.42 -20.65 -8.15
C ALA A 140 3.35 -21.37 -9.51
N GLY A 141 4.35 -21.12 -10.36
CA GLY A 141 4.51 -21.82 -11.63
C GLY A 141 4.69 -23.31 -11.46
#